data_AF-A0A182T425-F1
#
_entry.id   AF-A0A182T425-F1
#
_cell.length_a   1.000
_cell.length_b   1.000
_cell.length_c   1.000
_cell.angle_alpha   90.00
_cell.angle_beta   90.00
_cell.angle_gamma   90.00
#
_symmetry.space_group_name_H-M   'P 1'
#
loop_
_entity.id
_entity.type
_entity.pdbx_description
1 polymer ?
#
loop_
_entity_poly.entity_id
_entity_poly.type
_entity_poly.pdbx_seq_one_letter_code
_entity_poly.pdbx_strand_id
1 'polypeptide(L)'
;PDISVHGKLSKLDALLDLQQYRLIRGFLSYNLGESIDELYLRAFSIPNSTLSLNAVDAPDMQEEVWKNLSIHLELLDVSVRLVQTINDDDCCYGTKPLACVNFIKSKLLVDCFSDGAQDIDLVSQEIQLIDTRFLSEECECPVKASAGLPRQPAGSNEVLNVFPNILQPIRGEPGTELVQAEIHSRRRKDLTKFTILLNNMRLMAILDWLENARDFILQQEDPPPPLPLLVDGIDSVGGMMQWESYDRTIDAGLRNAVQRVPT
;
A
#
# COMPACT_ATOMS: atom_id res chain seq x y z
N PRO A 1 8.92 -13.72 17.88
CA PRO A 1 8.49 -12.42 17.33
C PRO A 1 7.39 -11.87 18.21
N ASP A 2 7.38 -10.56 18.45
CA ASP A 2 6.36 -9.94 19.32
C ASP A 2 4.98 -10.01 18.66
N ILE A 3 4.94 -9.83 17.34
CA ILE A 3 3.74 -10.01 16.53
C ILE A 3 4.05 -11.02 15.41
N SER A 4 3.19 -12.03 15.29
CA SER A 4 3.24 -12.97 14.16
C SER A 4 1.88 -13.10 13.49
N VAL A 5 1.83 -12.83 12.19
CA VAL A 5 0.63 -12.95 11.37
C VAL A 5 0.86 -14.07 10.37
N HIS A 6 -0.01 -15.08 10.40
CA HIS A 6 0.03 -16.20 9.46
C HIS A 6 -1.35 -16.32 8.83
N GLY A 7 -1.42 -16.37 7.51
CA GLY A 7 -2.69 -16.40 6.83
C GLY A 7 -2.62 -16.81 5.37
N LYS A 8 -3.80 -17.02 4.81
CA LYS A 8 -4.00 -17.29 3.40
C LYS A 8 -5.04 -16.31 2.87
N LEU A 9 -4.65 -15.54 1.86
CA LEU A 9 -5.54 -14.68 1.10
C LEU A 9 -5.89 -15.41 -0.20
N SER A 10 -7.18 -15.62 -0.43
CA SER A 10 -7.64 -16.32 -1.62
C SER A 10 -8.79 -15.62 -2.31
N LYS A 11 -8.77 -15.56 -3.65
CA LYS A 11 -9.82 -14.94 -4.47
C LYS A 11 -10.09 -13.48 -4.11
N LEU A 12 -9.03 -12.76 -3.76
CA LEU A 12 -9.10 -11.34 -3.43
C LEU A 12 -8.94 -10.54 -4.73
N ASP A 13 -9.89 -9.66 -5.03
CA ASP A 13 -9.74 -8.66 -6.09
C ASP A 13 -9.77 -7.28 -5.44
N ALA A 14 -8.59 -6.67 -5.36
CA ALA A 14 -8.38 -5.37 -4.76
C ALA A 14 -8.21 -4.31 -5.84
N LEU A 15 -8.99 -3.24 -5.76
CA LEU A 15 -8.82 -2.04 -6.56
C LEU A 15 -8.24 -0.94 -5.66
N LEU A 16 -7.09 -0.40 -6.06
CA LEU A 16 -6.34 0.59 -5.31
C LEU A 16 -6.17 1.87 -6.14
N ASP A 17 -6.82 2.94 -5.68
CA ASP A 17 -6.51 4.28 -6.11
C ASP A 17 -5.26 4.84 -5.40
N LEU A 18 -4.79 6.02 -5.84
CA LEU A 18 -3.60 6.64 -5.27
C LEU A 18 -3.78 7.01 -3.79
N GLN A 19 -4.96 7.47 -3.38
CA GLN A 19 -5.23 7.88 -2.00
C GLN A 19 -5.25 6.67 -1.06
N GLN A 20 -5.90 5.58 -1.48
CA GLN A 20 -5.92 4.30 -0.78
C GLN A 20 -4.52 3.70 -0.66
N TYR A 21 -3.73 3.74 -1.73
CA TYR A 21 -2.35 3.28 -1.71
C TYR A 21 -1.51 4.07 -0.69
N ARG A 22 -1.61 5.40 -0.67
CA ARG A 22 -0.90 6.26 0.30
C ARG A 22 -1.31 5.97 1.74
N LEU A 23 -2.60 5.76 1.97
CA LEU A 23 -3.13 5.42 3.29
C LEU A 23 -2.59 4.06 3.77
N ILE A 24 -2.64 3.03 2.93
CA ILE A 24 -2.13 1.70 3.27
C ILE A 24 -0.63 1.78 3.53
N ARG A 25 0.13 2.49 2.68
CA ARG A 25 1.57 2.67 2.86
C ARG A 25 1.88 3.34 4.21
N GLY A 26 1.24 4.47 4.52
CA GLY A 26 1.41 5.15 5.80
C GLY A 26 0.98 4.30 6.99
N PHE A 27 -0.11 3.53 6.87
CA PHE A 27 -0.52 2.59 7.91
C PHE A 27 0.59 1.56 8.17
N LEU A 28 1.14 0.94 7.12
CA LEU A 28 2.21 -0.05 7.25
C LEU A 28 3.50 0.58 7.80
N SER A 29 3.85 1.80 7.39
CA SER A 29 5.09 2.47 7.83
C SER A 29 5.03 2.98 9.27
N TYR A 30 3.88 3.49 9.72
CA TYR A 30 3.75 4.18 11.01
C TYR A 30 3.03 3.37 12.09
N ASN A 31 2.26 2.32 11.73
CA ASN A 31 1.43 1.59 12.69
C ASN A 31 1.87 0.12 12.88
N LEU A 32 2.71 -0.43 12.01
CA LEU A 32 3.23 -1.79 12.18
C LEU A 32 4.65 -1.79 12.77
N GLY A 33 4.69 -1.91 14.10
CA GLY A 33 5.91 -1.89 14.89
C GLY A 33 6.15 -0.49 15.46
N GLU A 34 6.05 -0.37 16.78
CA GLU A 34 6.51 0.84 17.46
C GLU A 34 8.03 0.96 17.32
N SER A 35 8.55 2.18 17.07
CA SER A 35 9.97 2.44 17.25
C SER A 35 10.25 2.40 18.77
N ILE A 36 10.69 1.24 19.25
CA ILE A 36 11.10 1.05 20.66
C ILE A 36 12.28 1.95 21.05
N ASP A 37 12.91 2.63 20.09
CA ASP A 37 13.97 3.63 20.27
C ASP A 37 13.63 4.66 21.36
N GLU A 38 12.37 5.12 21.43
CA GLU A 38 11.94 6.05 22.48
C GLU A 38 11.92 5.41 23.87
N LEU A 39 11.61 4.11 23.98
CA LEU A 39 11.65 3.37 25.25
C LEU A 39 13.10 3.13 25.70
N TYR A 40 14.01 2.87 24.77
CA TYR A 40 15.45 2.78 25.07
C TYR A 40 16.00 4.13 25.53
N LEU A 41 15.66 5.23 24.87
CA LEU A 41 16.09 6.57 25.26
C LEU A 41 15.48 7.00 26.61
N ARG A 42 14.23 6.62 26.90
CA ARG A 42 13.55 6.93 28.17
C ARG A 42 14.11 6.15 29.35
N ALA A 43 14.70 4.98 29.13
CA ALA A 43 15.39 4.25 30.20
C ALA A 43 16.59 5.04 30.78
N PHE A 44 17.23 5.89 29.97
CA PHE A 44 18.32 6.76 30.44
C PHE A 44 17.85 7.97 31.28
N SER A 45 16.56 8.30 31.26
CA SER A 45 16.02 9.49 31.95
C SER A 45 15.31 9.20 33.26
N ILE A 46 15.19 7.93 33.68
CA ILE A 46 14.53 7.56 34.94
C ILE A 46 15.59 7.23 36.00
N PRO A 47 15.90 8.16 36.92
CA PRO A 47 16.71 7.82 38.08
C PRO A 47 15.95 6.80 38.93
N ASN A 48 16.50 5.59 39.10
CA ASN A 48 15.95 4.45 39.85
C ASN A 48 14.94 3.55 39.11
N SER A 49 15.03 3.39 37.79
CA SER A 49 14.35 2.26 37.14
C SER A 49 15.04 0.94 37.53
N THR A 50 14.28 0.01 38.11
CA THR A 50 14.74 -1.36 38.43
C THR A 50 14.79 -2.28 37.21
N LEU A 51 14.42 -1.77 36.02
CA LEU A 51 14.74 -2.39 34.74
C LEU A 51 16.24 -2.18 34.47
N SER A 52 17.07 -2.97 35.13
CA SER A 52 18.51 -2.99 34.90
C SER A 52 18.81 -3.62 33.54
N LEU A 53 18.71 -2.83 32.48
CA LEU A 53 19.38 -3.07 31.19
C LEU A 53 20.84 -2.57 31.23
N ASN A 54 21.46 -2.57 32.43
CA ASN A 54 22.84 -2.17 32.63
C ASN A 54 23.78 -3.27 32.16
N ALA A 55 23.95 -3.40 30.84
CA ALA A 55 25.04 -4.14 30.21
C ALA A 55 26.25 -3.22 29.95
N VAL A 56 26.59 -2.33 30.89
CA VAL A 56 27.67 -1.34 30.68
C VAL A 56 29.08 -1.94 30.90
N ASP A 57 29.21 -3.16 31.42
CA ASP A 57 30.52 -3.77 31.70
C ASP A 57 30.72 -5.21 31.15
N ALA A 58 30.04 -5.58 30.06
CA ALA A 58 30.31 -6.84 29.35
C ALA A 58 30.95 -6.56 27.98
N PRO A 59 32.26 -6.82 27.79
CA PRO A 59 32.83 -6.80 26.45
C PRO A 59 32.27 -8.01 25.70
N ASP A 60 31.77 -7.78 24.49
CA ASP A 60 31.32 -8.82 23.54
C ASP A 60 29.88 -9.37 23.71
N MET A 61 28.94 -8.56 24.21
CA MET A 61 27.52 -8.82 23.97
C MET A 61 27.21 -8.35 22.54
N GLN A 62 27.26 -9.27 21.56
CA GLN A 62 26.59 -9.05 20.28
C GLN A 62 25.17 -8.58 20.60
N GLU A 63 24.77 -7.39 20.13
CA GLU A 63 23.37 -6.97 20.19
C GLU A 63 22.55 -8.09 19.55
N GLU A 64 21.85 -8.88 20.38
CA GLU A 64 20.97 -9.92 19.88
C GLU A 64 19.82 -9.23 19.17
N VAL A 65 19.83 -9.27 17.85
CA VAL A 65 18.74 -8.74 17.02
C VAL A 65 17.63 -9.78 17.00
N TRP A 66 16.45 -9.43 17.50
CA TRP A 66 15.26 -10.28 17.43
C TRP A 66 14.26 -9.78 16.40
N LYS A 67 13.31 -10.64 16.02
CA LYS A 67 12.20 -10.28 15.13
C LYS A 67 11.11 -9.59 15.94
N ASN A 68 10.73 -8.36 15.58
CA ASN A 68 9.58 -7.67 16.15
C ASN A 68 8.28 -8.14 15.49
N LEU A 69 8.27 -8.18 14.16
CA LEU A 69 7.11 -8.53 13.35
C LEU A 69 7.48 -9.63 12.35
N SER A 70 6.60 -10.60 12.19
CA SER A 70 6.70 -11.62 11.15
C SER A 70 5.33 -11.84 10.50
N ILE A 71 5.24 -11.62 9.19
CA ILE A 71 4.03 -11.81 8.40
C ILE A 71 4.32 -12.89 7.36
N HIS A 72 3.51 -13.95 7.36
CA HIS A 72 3.54 -15.00 6.36
C HIS A 72 2.16 -15.15 5.73
N LEU A 73 2.06 -14.81 4.45
CA LEU A 73 0.82 -14.85 3.69
C LEU A 73 0.95 -15.73 2.46
N GLU A 74 0.07 -16.71 2.34
CA GLU A 74 -0.15 -17.43 1.09
C GLU A 74 -1.17 -16.67 0.24
N LEU A 75 -0.79 -16.31 -0.98
CA LEU A 75 -1.64 -15.60 -1.94
C LEU A 75 -2.08 -16.58 -3.04
N LEU A 76 -3.39 -16.79 -3.15
CA LEU A 76 -3.97 -17.73 -4.11
C LEU A 76 -5.10 -17.06 -4.89
N ASP A 77 -4.87 -16.78 -6.16
CA ASP A 77 -5.84 -16.04 -7.00
C ASP A 77 -6.13 -14.66 -6.40
N VAL A 78 -5.07 -13.89 -6.13
CA VAL A 78 -5.17 -12.52 -5.61
C VAL A 78 -4.80 -11.53 -6.72
N SER A 79 -5.75 -10.67 -7.08
CA SER A 79 -5.59 -9.62 -8.07
C SER A 79 -5.51 -8.26 -7.39
N VAL A 80 -4.51 -7.46 -7.76
CA VAL A 80 -4.33 -6.08 -7.32
C VAL A 80 -4.33 -5.18 -8.54
N ARG A 81 -5.38 -4.37 -8.67
CA ARG A 81 -5.60 -3.41 -9.75
C ARG A 81 -5.26 -2.01 -9.27
N LEU A 82 -4.35 -1.34 -9.96
CA LEU A 82 -3.94 0.04 -9.70
C LEU A 82 -4.72 0.97 -10.63
N VAL A 83 -5.32 2.01 -10.06
CA VAL A 83 -6.03 3.06 -10.80
C VAL A 83 -5.51 4.43 -10.42
N GLN A 84 -5.38 5.32 -11.40
CA GLN A 84 -4.98 6.70 -11.20
C GLN A 84 -6.22 7.59 -11.14
N THR A 85 -6.29 8.45 -10.13
CA THR A 85 -7.36 9.46 -10.00
C THR A 85 -7.09 10.61 -10.95
N ILE A 86 -8.05 10.92 -11.83
CA ILE A 86 -8.01 12.13 -12.67
C ILE A 86 -8.83 13.20 -11.95
N ASN A 87 -8.16 14.29 -11.56
CA ASN A 87 -8.81 15.50 -11.08
C ASN A 87 -8.91 16.46 -12.27
N ASP A 88 -9.88 16.23 -13.16
CA ASP A 88 -10.22 17.23 -14.17
C ASP A 88 -11.28 18.16 -13.58
N ASP A 89 -10.93 19.45 -13.50
CA ASP A 89 -11.72 20.52 -12.88
C ASP A 89 -13.11 20.71 -13.52
N ASP A 90 -13.38 20.12 -14.68
CA ASP A 90 -14.58 20.42 -15.46
C ASP A 90 -15.68 19.36 -15.42
N CYS A 91 -15.40 18.05 -15.39
CA CYS A 91 -16.47 17.03 -15.41
C CYS A 91 -15.94 15.67 -14.94
N CYS A 92 -16.40 15.22 -13.76
CA CYS A 92 -16.32 13.84 -13.25
C CYS A 92 -15.00 13.43 -12.58
N TYR A 93 -15.10 12.93 -11.33
CA TYR A 93 -14.07 12.12 -10.69
C TYR A 93 -13.94 10.78 -11.45
N GLY A 94 -13.06 10.75 -12.45
CA GLY A 94 -12.76 9.55 -13.22
C GLY A 94 -11.54 8.83 -12.66
N THR A 95 -11.57 7.49 -12.62
CA THR A 95 -10.36 6.69 -12.39
C THR A 95 -9.88 6.09 -13.71
N LYS A 96 -8.59 6.20 -13.98
CA LYS A 96 -7.93 5.62 -15.15
C LYS A 96 -7.18 4.35 -14.75
N PRO A 97 -7.41 3.21 -15.39
CA PRO A 97 -6.69 1.98 -15.06
C PRO A 97 -5.20 2.11 -15.42
N LEU A 98 -4.31 1.56 -14.59
CA LEU A 98 -2.86 1.65 -14.76
C LEU A 98 -2.19 0.28 -14.89
N ALA A 99 -2.38 -0.59 -13.90
CA ALA A 99 -1.76 -1.91 -13.89
C ALA A 99 -2.63 -2.92 -13.15
N CYS A 100 -2.49 -4.20 -13.50
CA CYS A 100 -3.06 -5.29 -12.73
C CYS A 100 -1.99 -6.36 -12.46
N VAL A 101 -1.80 -6.70 -11.19
CA VAL A 101 -0.89 -7.76 -10.76
C VAL A 101 -1.73 -8.92 -10.25
N ASN A 102 -1.63 -10.08 -10.89
CA ASN A 102 -2.31 -11.31 -10.47
C ASN A 102 -1.30 -12.24 -9.80
N PHE A 103 -1.42 -12.39 -8.49
CA PHE A 103 -0.74 -13.41 -7.70
C PHE A 103 -1.57 -14.69 -7.74
N ILE A 104 -1.36 -15.51 -8.77
CA ILE A 104 -2.11 -16.75 -8.97
C ILE A 104 -1.73 -17.76 -7.89
N LYS A 105 -0.42 -17.95 -7.66
CA LYS A 105 0.10 -18.74 -6.54
C LYS A 105 1.42 -18.16 -6.05
N SER A 106 1.37 -17.45 -4.93
CA SER A 106 2.53 -16.77 -4.35
C SER A 106 2.59 -16.91 -2.83
N LYS A 107 3.77 -16.72 -2.27
CA LYS A 107 4.02 -16.65 -0.83
C LYS A 107 4.76 -15.35 -0.52
N LEU A 108 4.23 -14.58 0.41
CA LEU A 108 4.82 -13.34 0.91
C LEU A 108 5.29 -13.56 2.35
N LEU A 109 6.55 -13.24 2.60
CA LEU A 109 7.17 -13.22 3.90
C LEU A 109 7.67 -11.80 4.17
N VAL A 110 7.33 -11.26 5.33
CA VAL A 110 7.84 -9.97 5.80
C VAL A 110 8.30 -10.12 7.24
N ASP A 111 9.59 -9.93 7.47
CA ASP A 111 10.18 -9.90 8.80
C ASP A 111 10.75 -8.51 9.08
N CYS A 112 10.37 -7.93 10.22
CA CYS A 112 10.97 -6.71 10.75
C CYS A 112 11.73 -7.04 12.02
N PHE A 113 12.91 -6.46 12.18
CA PHE A 113 13.84 -6.72 13.27
C PHE A 113 13.93 -5.55 14.24
N SER A 114 14.40 -5.82 15.47
CA SER A 114 14.52 -4.83 16.54
C SER A 114 15.46 -3.67 16.25
N ASP A 115 16.36 -3.84 15.28
CA ASP A 115 17.36 -2.85 14.88
C ASP A 115 16.93 -2.01 13.65
N GLY A 116 15.67 -2.12 13.25
CA GLY A 116 15.10 -1.45 12.07
C GLY A 116 15.42 -2.14 10.74
N ALA A 117 16.12 -3.28 10.75
CA ALA A 117 16.28 -4.10 9.56
C ALA A 117 14.93 -4.71 9.14
N GLN A 118 14.82 -4.99 7.85
CA GLN A 118 13.63 -5.61 7.26
C GLN A 118 14.02 -6.57 6.15
N ASP A 119 13.40 -7.75 6.14
CA ASP A 119 13.50 -8.73 5.05
C ASP A 119 12.09 -8.97 4.48
N ILE A 120 11.93 -8.77 3.18
CA ILE A 120 10.69 -9.03 2.44
C ILE A 120 11.02 -10.02 1.32
N ASP A 121 10.37 -11.16 1.33
CA ASP A 121 10.48 -12.19 0.30
C ASP A 121 9.12 -12.46 -0.32
N LEU A 122 9.03 -12.31 -1.63
CA LEU A 122 7.86 -12.71 -2.43
C LEU A 122 8.30 -13.78 -3.42
N VAL A 123 7.76 -14.98 -3.25
CA VAL A 123 8.07 -16.15 -4.09
C VAL A 123 6.79 -16.56 -4.81
N SER A 124 6.80 -16.48 -6.13
CA SER A 124 5.64 -16.76 -6.99
C SER A 124 5.91 -17.98 -7.87
N GLN A 125 5.06 -18.99 -7.74
CA GLN A 125 5.00 -20.10 -8.70
C GLN A 125 4.30 -19.67 -9.97
N GLU A 126 3.29 -18.80 -9.84
CA GLU A 126 2.59 -18.24 -10.98
C GLU A 126 2.17 -16.79 -10.68
N ILE A 127 2.61 -15.89 -11.55
CA ILE A 127 2.34 -14.45 -11.46
C ILE A 127 2.12 -13.87 -12.85
N GLN A 128 1.18 -12.94 -12.98
CA GLN A 128 0.92 -12.19 -14.20
C GLN A 128 0.89 -10.70 -13.91
N LEU A 129 1.46 -9.91 -14.81
CA LEU A 129 1.43 -8.44 -14.75
C LEU A 129 0.85 -7.91 -16.06
N ILE A 130 -0.13 -7.02 -15.97
CA ILE A 130 -0.91 -6.53 -17.11
C ILE A 130 -0.91 -5.00 -17.11
N ASP A 131 -0.62 -4.39 -18.26
CA ASP A 131 -0.90 -2.97 -18.54
C ASP A 131 -2.39 -2.84 -18.89
N THR A 132 -3.14 -2.22 -17.99
CA THR A 132 -4.59 -2.08 -18.10
C THR A 132 -5.04 -0.77 -18.74
N ARG A 133 -4.12 0.14 -19.12
CA ARG A 133 -4.44 1.49 -19.61
C ARG A 133 -5.29 1.51 -20.88
N PHE A 134 -5.22 0.44 -21.68
CA PHE A 134 -5.89 0.31 -22.98
C PHE A 134 -6.85 -0.89 -23.04
N LEU A 135 -7.13 -1.55 -21.91
CA LEU A 135 -8.17 -2.56 -21.86
C LEU A 135 -9.52 -1.84 -21.88
N SER A 136 -10.34 -2.11 -22.89
CA SER A 136 -11.61 -1.44 -23.13
C SER A 136 -12.54 -1.55 -21.91
N GLU A 137 -12.67 -0.43 -21.19
CA GLU A 137 -13.75 0.02 -20.29
C GLU A 137 -14.44 -1.03 -19.38
N GLU A 138 -13.96 -1.10 -18.13
CA GLU A 138 -14.84 -1.15 -16.94
C GLU A 138 -14.82 0.22 -16.22
N CYS A 139 -14.67 1.31 -16.96
CA CYS A 139 -14.81 2.65 -16.39
C CYS A 139 -16.31 2.94 -16.17
N GLU A 140 -16.80 2.58 -14.98
CA GLU A 140 -18.11 3.01 -14.49
C GLU A 140 -18.10 4.53 -14.25
N CYS A 141 -18.22 5.32 -15.32
CA CYS A 141 -18.70 6.68 -15.23
C CYS A 141 -20.20 6.66 -15.60
N PRO A 142 -21.13 6.75 -14.63
CA PRO A 142 -22.55 6.68 -14.91
C PRO A 142 -23.06 8.06 -15.36
N VAL A 143 -22.58 8.58 -16.49
CA VAL A 143 -23.19 9.76 -17.10
C VAL A 143 -23.28 9.57 -18.61
N LYS A 144 -24.51 9.21 -19.02
CA LYS A 144 -25.05 9.04 -20.39
C LYS A 144 -24.88 7.65 -21.01
N ALA A 145 -25.40 6.64 -20.32
CA ALA A 145 -26.03 5.52 -21.01
C ALA A 145 -27.33 6.00 -21.69
N SER A 146 -27.21 6.74 -22.79
CA SER A 146 -28.30 6.83 -23.75
C SER A 146 -28.40 5.48 -24.45
N ALA A 147 -29.51 4.80 -24.24
CA ALA A 147 -29.84 3.49 -24.79
C ALA A 147 -29.47 3.37 -26.28
N GLY A 148 -28.68 2.34 -26.61
CA GLY A 148 -28.54 1.84 -27.99
C GLY A 148 -27.11 1.70 -28.47
N LEU A 149 -26.62 0.44 -28.45
CA LEU A 149 -25.40 -0.08 -29.08
C LEU A 149 -24.05 0.41 -28.52
N PRO A 150 -23.05 -0.49 -28.32
CA PRO A 150 -21.69 -0.07 -28.09
C PRO A 150 -21.15 0.55 -29.40
N ARG A 151 -21.28 1.86 -29.55
CA ARG A 151 -20.56 2.61 -30.57
C ARG A 151 -19.13 2.77 -30.07
N GLN A 152 -18.29 1.83 -30.49
CA GLN A 152 -16.87 2.05 -30.64
C GLN A 152 -16.66 3.44 -31.29
N PRO A 153 -15.91 4.38 -30.68
CA PRO A 153 -15.59 5.63 -31.34
C PRO A 153 -14.64 5.32 -32.50
N ALA A 154 -15.21 5.13 -33.69
CA ALA A 154 -14.48 5.11 -34.95
C ALA A 154 -13.94 6.53 -35.19
N GLY A 155 -12.68 6.79 -34.87
CA GLY A 155 -12.06 8.08 -35.21
C GLY A 155 -10.68 8.43 -34.65
N SER A 156 -10.20 7.79 -33.58
CA SER A 156 -8.80 7.97 -33.15
C SER A 156 -7.95 6.84 -33.70
N ASN A 157 -6.82 7.17 -34.32
CA ASN A 157 -5.68 6.25 -34.44
C ASN A 157 -5.12 6.03 -33.02
N GLU A 158 -5.93 5.50 -32.10
CA GLU A 158 -5.45 5.16 -30.77
C GLU A 158 -4.50 3.98 -30.94
N VAL A 159 -3.23 4.26 -30.63
CA VAL A 159 -2.18 3.27 -30.60
C VAL A 159 -2.58 2.25 -29.54
N LEU A 160 -3.17 1.14 -29.98
CA LEU A 160 -3.51 0.02 -29.10
C LEU A 160 -2.22 -0.53 -28.49
N ASN A 161 -2.28 -0.87 -27.21
CA ASN A 161 -1.17 -1.52 -26.55
C ASN A 161 -0.88 -2.87 -27.21
N VAL A 162 0.29 -2.99 -27.82
CA VAL A 162 0.76 -4.24 -28.46
C VAL A 162 1.31 -5.26 -27.45
N PHE A 163 1.55 -4.85 -26.21
CA PHE A 163 2.04 -5.68 -25.10
C PHE A 163 1.21 -5.47 -23.82
N PRO A 164 -0.09 -5.87 -23.82
CA PRO A 164 -0.94 -5.74 -22.64
C PRO A 164 -0.47 -6.62 -21.48
N ASN A 165 0.11 -7.79 -21.77
CA ASN A 165 0.68 -8.65 -20.73
C ASN A 165 2.18 -8.38 -20.61
N ILE A 166 2.56 -7.77 -19.50
CA ILE A 166 3.93 -7.40 -19.19
C ILE A 166 4.74 -8.61 -18.72
N LEU A 167 4.19 -9.35 -17.76
CA LEU A 167 4.72 -10.63 -17.31
C LEU A 167 3.67 -11.70 -17.61
N GLN A 168 4.06 -12.70 -18.40
CA GLN A 168 3.22 -13.84 -18.70
C GLN A 168 3.80 -15.11 -18.07
N PRO A 169 3.03 -15.81 -17.23
CA PRO A 169 3.46 -17.11 -16.71
C PRO A 169 3.59 -18.09 -17.87
N ILE A 170 4.74 -18.77 -17.96
CA ILE A 170 4.88 -19.87 -18.90
C ILE A 170 4.25 -21.11 -18.27
N ARG A 171 3.22 -21.65 -18.93
CA ARG A 171 2.57 -22.91 -18.50
C ARG A 171 3.60 -24.04 -18.59
N GLY A 172 4.11 -24.45 -17.44
CA GLY A 172 4.90 -25.67 -17.31
C GLY A 172 4.01 -26.91 -17.32
N GLU A 173 4.61 -28.07 -17.52
CA GLU A 173 3.92 -29.35 -17.34
C GLU A 173 3.34 -29.45 -15.91
N PRO A 174 2.12 -29.97 -15.75
CA PRO A 174 1.50 -30.12 -14.43
C PRO A 174 2.35 -31.06 -13.57
N GLY A 175 2.86 -30.55 -12.45
CA GLY A 175 3.69 -31.31 -11.49
C GLY A 175 5.08 -30.74 -11.24
N THR A 176 5.54 -29.80 -12.07
CA THR A 176 6.76 -29.03 -11.79
C THR A 176 6.40 -27.82 -10.91
N GLU A 177 6.70 -27.87 -9.61
CA GLU A 177 6.63 -26.70 -8.71
C GLU A 177 7.78 -25.71 -9.00
N LEU A 178 7.90 -25.28 -10.26
CA LEU A 178 8.95 -24.35 -10.66
C LEU A 178 8.55 -22.94 -10.20
N VAL A 179 9.45 -22.31 -9.43
CA VAL A 179 9.31 -20.90 -9.09
C VAL A 179 9.57 -20.06 -10.34
N GLN A 180 8.64 -19.14 -10.64
CA GLN A 180 8.68 -18.27 -11.81
C GLN A 180 9.19 -16.86 -11.50
N ALA A 181 8.87 -16.33 -10.32
CA ALA A 181 9.38 -15.04 -9.88
C ALA A 181 9.76 -15.07 -8.41
N GLU A 182 10.90 -14.47 -8.09
CA GLU A 182 11.36 -14.25 -6.72
C GLU A 182 11.75 -12.79 -6.57
N ILE A 183 11.24 -12.15 -5.53
CA ILE A 183 11.57 -10.77 -5.18
C ILE A 183 12.05 -10.78 -3.74
N HIS A 184 13.28 -10.33 -3.54
CA HIS A 184 13.90 -10.20 -2.25
C HIS A 184 14.25 -8.73 -2.03
N SER A 185 13.74 -8.16 -0.94
CA SER A 185 14.11 -6.84 -0.46
C SER A 185 14.68 -6.98 0.94
N ARG A 186 15.96 -6.65 1.06
CA ARG A 186 16.71 -6.71 2.32
C ARG A 186 17.17 -5.30 2.68
N ARG A 187 16.58 -4.74 3.72
CA ARG A 187 16.97 -3.46 4.32
C ARG A 187 17.79 -3.70 5.58
N ARG A 188 18.93 -3.05 5.66
CA ARG A 188 19.82 -2.97 6.83
C ARG A 188 20.06 -1.49 7.15
N LYS A 189 20.79 -1.20 8.24
CA LYS A 189 21.05 0.17 8.71
C LYS A 189 21.78 1.04 7.67
N ASP A 190 22.65 0.43 6.87
CA ASP A 190 23.54 1.09 5.92
C ASP A 190 23.12 0.93 4.45
N LEU A 191 22.47 -0.18 4.10
CA LEU A 191 22.12 -0.51 2.72
C LEU A 191 20.74 -1.13 2.59
N THR A 192 20.13 -0.91 1.44
CA THR A 192 18.95 -1.67 0.99
C THR A 192 19.29 -2.37 -0.32
N LYS A 193 19.09 -3.68 -0.38
CA LYS A 193 19.33 -4.51 -1.56
C LYS A 193 18.00 -5.08 -2.05
N PHE A 194 17.74 -4.88 -3.34
CA PHE A 194 16.62 -5.49 -4.05
C PHE A 194 17.16 -6.50 -5.05
N THR A 195 16.58 -7.69 -5.09
CA THR A 195 16.89 -8.73 -6.08
C THR A 195 15.58 -9.23 -6.67
N ILE A 196 15.47 -9.19 -7.99
CA ILE A 196 14.31 -9.72 -8.73
C ILE A 196 14.85 -10.81 -9.65
N LEU A 197 14.38 -12.04 -9.45
CA LEU A 197 14.66 -13.18 -10.32
C LEU A 197 13.39 -13.51 -11.09
N LEU A 198 13.51 -13.58 -12.40
CA LEU A 198 12.44 -14.03 -13.29
C LEU A 198 12.94 -15.28 -14.02
N ASN A 199 12.32 -16.42 -13.75
CA ASN A 199 12.71 -17.70 -14.30
C ASN A 199 11.71 -18.15 -15.36
N ASN A 200 12.19 -18.40 -16.57
CA ASN A 200 11.37 -18.80 -17.71
C ASN A 200 10.14 -17.88 -17.89
N MET A 201 10.34 -16.56 -17.81
CA MET A 201 9.31 -15.55 -18.02
C MET A 201 9.68 -14.65 -19.19
N ARG A 202 8.68 -14.17 -19.93
CA ARG A 202 8.86 -13.09 -20.90
C ARG A 202 8.41 -11.77 -20.26
N LEU A 203 9.29 -10.77 -20.32
CA LEU A 203 9.00 -9.40 -19.89
C LEU A 203 8.88 -8.51 -21.13
N MET A 204 7.69 -7.98 -21.38
CA MET A 204 7.41 -7.07 -22.49
C MET A 204 6.59 -5.88 -22.00
N ALA A 205 7.23 -4.73 -21.76
CA ALA A 205 6.54 -3.53 -21.27
C ALA A 205 6.76 -2.34 -22.20
N ILE A 206 5.80 -1.40 -22.20
CA ILE A 206 5.98 -0.07 -22.78
C ILE A 206 6.72 0.79 -21.75
N LEU A 207 7.74 1.55 -22.16
CA LEU A 207 8.52 2.39 -21.25
C LEU A 207 7.67 3.42 -20.52
N ASP A 208 6.77 4.09 -21.24
CA ASP A 208 5.80 5.04 -20.67
C ASP A 208 4.90 4.40 -19.61
N TRP A 209 4.51 3.12 -19.76
CA TRP A 209 3.80 2.42 -18.68
C TRP A 209 4.67 2.31 -17.42
N LEU A 210 5.95 1.95 -17.58
CA LEU A 210 6.86 1.74 -16.46
C LEU A 210 7.11 3.05 -15.68
N GLU A 211 7.19 4.17 -16.38
CA GLU A 211 7.30 5.51 -15.77
C GLU A 211 6.06 5.84 -14.94
N ASN A 212 4.86 5.65 -15.50
CA ASN A 212 3.60 5.89 -14.76
C ASN A 212 3.45 4.96 -13.54
N ALA A 213 3.82 3.68 -13.68
CA ALA A 213 3.80 2.72 -12.58
C ALA A 213 4.81 3.08 -11.48
N ARG A 214 6.01 3.52 -11.86
CA ARG A 214 7.02 4.01 -10.92
C ARG A 214 6.51 5.21 -10.15
N ASP A 215 5.95 6.21 -10.83
CA ASP A 215 5.47 7.43 -10.19
C ASP A 215 4.32 7.13 -9.21
N PHE A 216 3.43 6.20 -9.57
CA PHE A 216 2.40 5.71 -8.66
C PHE A 216 2.99 5.05 -7.40
N ILE A 217 3.93 4.11 -7.56
CA ILE A 217 4.51 3.34 -6.44
C ILE A 217 5.38 4.24 -5.54
N LEU A 218 6.10 5.20 -6.11
CA LEU A 218 7.00 6.08 -5.38
C LEU A 218 6.30 7.25 -4.69
N GLN A 219 4.97 7.38 -4.82
CA GLN A 219 4.20 8.41 -4.13
C GLN A 219 4.42 8.33 -2.61
N GLN A 220 4.76 9.47 -2.01
CA GLN A 220 5.01 9.56 -0.57
C GLN A 220 3.72 9.36 0.24
N GLU A 221 3.84 8.67 1.36
CA GLU A 221 2.79 8.56 2.37
C GLU A 221 2.44 9.94 2.96
N ASP A 222 1.19 10.12 3.37
CA ASP A 222 0.81 11.34 4.08
C ASP A 222 1.43 11.28 5.49
N PRO A 223 2.15 12.34 5.94
CA PRO A 223 2.68 12.37 7.28
C PRO A 223 1.51 12.33 8.28
N PRO A 224 1.66 11.63 9.42
CA PRO A 224 0.63 11.63 10.44
C PRO A 224 0.36 13.08 10.90
N PRO A 225 -0.90 13.43 11.19
CA PRO A 225 -1.22 14.75 11.71
C PRO A 225 -0.43 14.99 13.00
N PRO A 226 0.15 16.18 13.19
CA PRO A 226 0.93 16.47 14.39
C PRO A 226 0.06 16.25 15.63
N LEU A 227 0.57 15.46 16.58
CA LEU A 227 -0.09 15.27 17.86
C LEU A 227 -0.20 16.64 18.55
N PRO A 228 -1.37 17.00 19.10
CA PRO A 228 -1.47 18.20 19.92
C PRO A 228 -0.53 18.03 21.10
N LEU A 229 0.47 18.90 21.19
CA LEU A 229 1.36 18.97 22.35
C LEU A 229 0.49 19.19 23.59
N LEU A 230 0.38 18.18 24.44
CA LEU A 230 -0.17 18.36 25.78
C LEU A 230 0.88 19.19 26.53
N VAL A 231 0.69 20.50 26.53
CA VAL A 231 1.51 21.40 27.33
C VAL A 231 1.15 21.12 28.79
N ASP A 232 1.99 20.33 29.47
CA ASP A 232 2.01 20.24 30.92
C ASP A 232 2.43 21.61 31.48
N GLY A 233 1.45 22.47 31.69
CA GLY A 233 1.58 23.72 32.41
C GLY A 233 0.98 23.59 33.80
N ILE A 234 1.78 23.08 34.75
CA ILE A 234 1.52 23.32 36.17
C ILE A 234 1.96 24.76 36.44
N ASP A 235 1.02 25.70 36.40
CA ASP A 235 1.07 26.89 37.25
C ASP A 235 -0.32 27.52 37.40
N SER A 236 -0.57 27.95 38.63
CA SER A 236 -1.85 28.31 39.22
C SER A 236 -2.37 29.68 38.76
N VAL A 237 -3.67 29.90 39.03
CA VAL A 237 -4.43 31.17 39.13
C VAL A 237 -5.28 31.58 37.92
N GLY A 238 -6.56 31.21 38.00
CA GLY A 238 -7.70 32.11 37.80
C GLY A 238 -7.96 32.65 36.38
N GLY A 239 -8.81 31.96 35.62
CA GLY A 239 -9.42 32.52 34.41
C GLY A 239 -10.59 31.66 33.92
N MET A 240 -11.74 32.29 33.73
CA MET A 240 -13.01 31.72 33.24
C MET A 240 -12.84 30.70 32.10
N MET A 241 -13.37 29.49 32.29
CA MET A 241 -13.64 28.57 31.18
C MET A 241 -14.85 29.09 30.38
N GLN A 242 -14.58 29.68 29.23
CA GLN A 242 -15.59 29.95 28.21
C GLN A 242 -15.58 28.78 27.22
N TRP A 243 -16.64 27.97 27.25
CA TRP A 243 -16.87 26.91 26.27
C TRP A 243 -17.28 27.56 24.96
N GLU A 244 -16.35 27.74 24.03
CA GLU A 244 -16.69 28.09 22.65
C GLU A 244 -17.02 26.80 21.88
N SER A 245 -18.31 26.69 21.56
CA SER A 245 -18.90 25.69 20.70
C SER A 245 -18.33 25.81 19.29
N TYR A 246 -17.67 24.76 18.81
CA TYR A 246 -17.31 24.65 17.39
C TYR A 246 -18.58 24.48 16.56
N ASP A 247 -18.95 25.55 15.87
CA ASP A 247 -20.06 25.62 14.94
C ASP A 247 -19.67 24.88 13.65
N ARG A 248 -20.49 23.89 13.27
CA ARG A 248 -20.34 23.10 12.04
C ARG A 248 -21.03 23.87 10.91
N THR A 249 -20.29 24.70 10.18
CA THR A 249 -20.79 25.21 8.89
C THR A 249 -20.54 24.17 7.81
N ILE A 250 -21.49 23.24 7.68
CA ILE A 250 -21.68 22.43 6.48
C ILE A 250 -22.22 23.37 5.41
N ASP A 251 -21.46 23.50 4.33
CA ASP A 251 -21.83 24.28 3.16
C ASP A 251 -23.10 23.68 2.54
N ALA A 252 -24.18 24.46 2.62
CA ALA A 252 -25.51 24.09 2.18
C ALA A 252 -25.67 24.44 0.69
N GLY A 253 -25.18 23.55 -0.16
CA GLY A 253 -25.36 23.63 -1.61
C GLY A 253 -25.93 22.34 -2.19
N LEU A 254 -27.20 22.01 -1.89
CA LEU A 254 -28.16 21.35 -2.79
C LEU A 254 -29.47 21.06 -2.04
N ARG A 255 -30.40 22.02 -2.06
CA ARG A 255 -31.83 21.76 -1.79
C ARG A 255 -32.55 21.65 -3.13
N ASN A 256 -33.19 20.51 -3.35
CA ASN A 256 -34.51 20.29 -3.97
C ASN A 256 -34.53 19.17 -5.01
N ALA A 257 -35.04 18.00 -4.60
CA ALA A 257 -36.06 17.25 -5.35
C ALA A 257 -36.47 15.99 -4.56
N VAL A 258 -37.45 16.12 -3.66
CA VAL A 258 -38.24 14.97 -3.18
C VAL A 258 -39.54 14.98 -3.96
N GLN A 259 -39.66 14.07 -4.93
CA GLN A 259 -40.89 13.82 -5.67
C GLN A 259 -41.73 12.83 -4.86
N ARG A 260 -42.90 13.27 -4.38
CA ARG A 260 -43.91 12.40 -3.75
C ARG A 260 -44.58 11.54 -4.82
N VAL A 261 -44.71 10.25 -4.54
CA VAL A 261 -45.57 9.31 -5.25
C VAL A 261 -47.01 9.47 -4.73
N PRO A 262 -48.04 9.58 -5.58
CA PRO A 262 -49.42 9.51 -5.13
C PRO A 262 -49.94 8.06 -5.18
N THR A 263 -50.70 7.70 -4.15
CA THR A 263 -51.75 6.67 -4.18
C THR A 263 -52.88 7.05 -5.12
#